data_AF-A0A348DDE6-F1
#
_entry.id   AF-A0A348DDE6-F1
#
_cell.length_a   1.000
_cell.length_b   1.000
_cell.length_c   1.000
_cell.angle_alpha   90.00
_cell.angle_beta   90.00
_cell.angle_gamma   90.00
#
_symmetry.space_group_name_H-M   'P 1'
#
loop_
_entity.id
_entity.type
_entity.pdbx_description
1 polymer ?
#
loop_
_entity_poly.entity_id
_entity_poly.type
_entity_poly.pdbx_seq_one_letter_code
_entity_poly.pdbx_strand_id
1 'polypeptide(L)'
;MDALIHTGTKEMAYIAATPRAYIGQSVGSGQCVAFTQKAANMPRTAAWRRGALVKGNTSITPGTAIATFDADGRYGNHTDGRSHAAIYLGQDSTGIKVLDQWMRHDVDKLGRPITVPHTVSPRTIFFRSSPRAENNGVNYYVVE
;
A
#
# COMPACT_ATOMS: atom_id res chain seq x y z
N MET A 1 -14.81 43.48 1.38
CA MET A 1 -15.39 42.14 1.16
C MET A 1 -14.32 41.36 0.43
N ASP A 2 -13.38 40.75 1.15
CA ASP A 2 -12.30 39.97 0.53
C ASP A 2 -12.21 38.65 1.28
N ALA A 3 -12.75 37.61 0.67
CA ALA A 3 -12.60 36.24 1.14
C ALA A 3 -11.18 35.79 0.79
N LEU A 4 -10.34 35.68 1.83
CA LEU A 4 -9.04 35.03 1.80
C LEU A 4 -9.22 33.57 1.36
N ILE A 5 -8.80 33.33 0.12
CA ILE A 5 -8.63 32.02 -0.49
C ILE A 5 -7.62 31.25 0.36
N HIS A 6 -8.11 30.30 1.17
CA HIS A 6 -7.25 29.36 1.86
C HIS A 6 -6.70 28.37 0.81
N THR A 7 -5.52 28.67 0.28
CA THR A 7 -4.72 27.70 -0.46
C THR A 7 -4.21 26.64 0.50
N GLY A 8 -5.06 25.68 0.84
CA GLY A 8 -4.62 24.41 1.38
C GLY A 8 -3.79 23.70 0.32
N THR A 9 -2.54 23.39 0.61
CA THR A 9 -1.74 22.44 -0.18
C THR A 9 -2.55 21.16 -0.32
N LYS A 10 -3.11 20.92 -1.51
CA LYS A 10 -3.78 19.69 -1.86
C LYS A 10 -2.69 18.60 -1.90
N GLU A 11 -2.50 17.90 -0.78
CA GLU A 11 -1.65 16.70 -0.73
C GLU A 11 -2.04 15.79 -1.90
N MET A 12 -1.09 15.52 -2.79
CA MET A 12 -1.30 14.81 -4.05
C MET A 12 -1.36 13.30 -3.82
N ALA A 13 -2.27 12.87 -2.94
CA ALA A 13 -2.47 11.44 -2.69
C ALA A 13 -3.02 10.75 -3.94
N TYR A 14 -2.48 9.58 -4.28
CA TYR A 14 -3.06 8.73 -5.33
C TYR A 14 -4.23 7.94 -4.76
N ILE A 15 -5.42 8.13 -5.32
CA ILE A 15 -6.66 7.52 -4.83
C ILE A 15 -7.24 6.60 -5.90
N ALA A 16 -7.36 5.32 -5.58
CA ALA A 16 -8.11 4.35 -6.37
C ALA A 16 -9.62 4.57 -6.16
N ALA A 17 -10.36 4.82 -7.23
CA ALA A 17 -11.81 5.03 -7.16
C ALA A 17 -12.58 3.74 -6.82
N THR A 18 -12.18 2.61 -7.40
CA THR A 18 -12.88 1.32 -7.26
C THR A 18 -11.94 0.16 -6.92
N PRO A 19 -11.16 0.25 -5.82
CA PRO A 19 -10.11 -0.73 -5.53
C PRO A 19 -10.67 -2.13 -5.22
N ARG A 20 -11.91 -2.22 -4.72
CA ARG A 20 -12.59 -3.49 -4.45
C ARG A 20 -12.93 -4.29 -5.72
N ALA A 21 -12.98 -3.66 -6.90
CA ALA A 21 -13.24 -4.35 -8.16
C ALA A 21 -12.13 -5.35 -8.54
N TYR A 22 -10.95 -5.23 -7.92
CA TYR A 22 -9.82 -6.12 -8.16
C TYR A 22 -9.78 -7.35 -7.24
N ILE A 23 -10.67 -7.45 -6.25
CA ILE A 23 -10.66 -8.57 -5.29
C ILE A 23 -10.72 -9.91 -6.03
N GLY A 24 -9.85 -10.85 -5.65
CA GLY A 24 -9.73 -12.17 -6.28
C GLY A 24 -8.95 -12.19 -7.58
N GLN A 25 -8.43 -11.04 -8.06
CA GLN A 25 -7.61 -10.96 -9.26
C GLN A 25 -6.12 -10.91 -8.92
N SER A 26 -5.28 -11.43 -9.82
CA SER A 26 -3.84 -11.14 -9.83
C SER A 26 -3.59 -10.03 -10.84
N VAL A 27 -3.18 -8.86 -10.36
CA VAL A 27 -3.03 -7.65 -11.19
C VAL A 27 -1.59 -7.50 -11.65
N GLY A 28 -1.36 -7.31 -12.95
CA GLY A 28 -0.04 -7.09 -13.52
C GLY A 28 0.91 -8.27 -13.24
N SER A 29 2.03 -8.02 -12.57
CA SER A 29 3.02 -9.05 -12.21
C SER A 29 2.66 -9.87 -10.96
N GLY A 30 1.49 -9.63 -10.35
CA GLY A 30 1.10 -10.25 -9.08
C GLY A 30 1.77 -9.64 -7.84
N GLN A 31 2.61 -8.61 -8.02
CA GLN A 31 3.28 -7.88 -6.93
C GLN A 31 2.44 -6.72 -6.39
N CYS A 32 2.69 -6.32 -5.15
CA CYS A 32 1.95 -5.27 -4.45
C CYS A 32 1.96 -3.92 -5.20
N VAL A 33 3.13 -3.50 -5.70
CA VAL A 33 3.32 -2.26 -6.49
C VAL A 33 2.50 -2.28 -7.78
N ALA A 34 2.47 -3.41 -8.50
CA ALA A 34 1.74 -3.51 -9.76
C ALA A 34 0.23 -3.28 -9.56
N PHE A 35 -0.31 -3.79 -8.45
CA PHE A 35 -1.69 -3.53 -8.06
C PHE A 35 -1.94 -2.05 -7.75
N THR A 36 -1.16 -1.44 -6.86
CA THR A 36 -1.41 -0.03 -6.47
C THR A 36 -1.25 0.93 -7.63
N GLN A 37 -0.23 0.73 -8.48
CA GLN A 37 -0.04 1.51 -9.71
C GLN A 37 -1.23 1.43 -10.63
N LYS A 38 -1.76 0.21 -10.85
CA LYS A 38 -2.91 0.02 -11.73
C LYS A 38 -4.19 0.59 -11.12
N ALA A 39 -4.43 0.34 -9.83
CA ALA A 39 -5.66 0.71 -9.16
C ALA A 39 -5.81 2.23 -8.95
N ALA A 40 -4.71 2.92 -8.65
CA ALA A 40 -4.70 4.37 -8.37
C ALA A 40 -4.02 5.20 -9.47
N ASN A 41 -3.72 4.61 -10.64
CA ASN A 41 -3.04 5.25 -11.77
C ASN A 41 -1.73 5.97 -11.37
N MET A 42 -0.91 5.28 -10.56
CA MET A 42 0.30 5.87 -9.97
C MET A 42 1.47 5.85 -10.96
N PRO A 43 2.43 6.80 -10.84
CA PRO A 43 3.66 6.75 -11.62
C PRO A 43 4.57 5.59 -11.20
N ARG A 44 5.72 5.46 -11.87
CA ARG A 44 6.80 4.56 -11.46
C ARG A 44 7.27 4.87 -10.05
N THR A 45 7.66 3.84 -9.29
CA THR A 45 8.06 3.94 -7.88
C THR A 45 9.20 4.94 -7.61
N ALA A 46 10.07 5.21 -8.60
CA ALA A 46 11.12 6.23 -8.50
C ALA A 46 10.58 7.66 -8.24
N ALA A 47 9.35 7.93 -8.69
CA ALA A 47 8.68 9.21 -8.47
C ALA A 47 8.00 9.30 -7.11
N TRP A 48 7.78 8.16 -6.42
CA TRP A 48 7.05 8.14 -5.16
C TRP A 48 7.83 8.84 -4.05
N ARG A 49 7.10 9.60 -3.25
CA ARG A 49 7.60 10.28 -2.06
C ARG A 49 6.75 9.91 -0.85
N ARG A 50 7.43 9.89 0.30
CA ARG A 50 6.80 9.70 1.60
C ARG A 50 5.96 10.93 1.95
N GLY A 51 4.65 10.75 2.01
CA GLY A 51 3.71 11.75 2.53
C GLY A 51 3.39 11.53 4.01
N ALA A 52 2.16 11.86 4.39
CA ALA A 52 1.67 11.76 5.76
C ALA A 52 1.72 10.33 6.34
N LEU A 53 2.04 10.20 7.63
CA LEU A 53 1.97 8.94 8.35
C LEU A 53 0.52 8.44 8.44
N VAL A 54 0.29 7.15 8.16
CA VAL A 54 -1.06 6.57 8.18
C VAL A 54 -1.56 6.35 9.61
N LYS A 55 -0.72 5.79 10.49
CA LYS A 55 -1.13 5.43 11.86
C LYS A 55 -1.66 6.64 12.62
N GLY A 56 -2.92 6.55 13.05
CA GLY A 56 -3.61 7.61 13.80
C GLY A 56 -4.19 8.73 12.94
N ASN A 57 -3.91 8.75 11.64
CA ASN A 57 -4.47 9.73 10.73
C ASN A 57 -5.80 9.25 10.15
N THR A 58 -6.90 9.62 10.81
CA THR A 58 -8.26 9.21 10.41
C THR A 58 -8.87 10.06 9.29
N SER A 59 -8.18 11.10 8.79
CA SER A 59 -8.66 11.92 7.67
C SER A 59 -8.30 11.34 6.29
N ILE A 60 -7.52 10.25 6.24
CA ILE A 60 -7.13 9.60 4.98
C ILE A 60 -8.36 9.01 4.29
N THR A 61 -8.55 9.40 3.03
CA THR A 61 -9.65 8.91 2.19
C THR A 61 -9.46 7.41 1.86
N PRO A 62 -10.47 6.54 2.06
CA PRO A 62 -10.43 5.17 1.55
C PRO A 62 -10.18 5.12 0.04
N GLY A 63 -9.32 4.21 -0.41
CA GLY A 63 -8.79 4.16 -1.77
C GLY A 63 -7.39 4.77 -1.92
N THR A 64 -6.89 5.49 -0.90
CA THR A 64 -5.55 6.10 -0.94
C THR A 64 -4.45 5.04 -1.00
N ALA A 65 -3.48 5.24 -1.90
CA ALA A 65 -2.28 4.42 -1.96
C ALA A 65 -1.35 4.74 -0.79
N ILE A 66 -0.92 3.69 -0.10
CA ILE A 66 0.02 3.77 1.01
C ILE A 66 1.20 2.84 0.76
N ALA A 67 2.37 3.19 1.29
CA ALA A 67 3.55 2.37 1.19
C ALA A 67 4.48 2.53 2.38
N THR A 68 5.39 1.57 2.52
CA THR A 68 6.60 1.72 3.32
C THR A 68 7.64 2.54 2.55
N PHE A 69 8.44 3.32 3.26
CA PHE A 69 9.52 4.13 2.67
C PHE A 69 10.81 3.98 3.48
N ASP A 70 11.95 4.05 2.80
CA ASP A 70 13.28 4.06 3.42
C ASP A 70 13.52 5.36 4.19
N ALA A 71 14.56 5.41 5.01
CA ALA A 71 14.87 6.55 5.87
C ALA A 71 15.00 7.89 5.11
N ASP A 72 15.41 7.84 3.83
CA ASP A 72 15.53 8.98 2.92
C ASP A 72 14.19 9.45 2.31
N GLY A 73 13.08 8.80 2.68
CA GLY A 73 11.74 9.12 2.18
C GLY A 73 11.43 8.58 0.79
N ARG A 74 12.27 7.70 0.23
CA ARG A 74 12.06 7.07 -1.07
C ARG A 74 11.54 5.64 -0.92
N TYR A 75 10.86 5.16 -1.96
CA TYR A 75 10.41 3.78 -2.00
C TYR A 75 11.61 2.87 -2.36
N GLY A 76 12.05 2.07 -1.39
CA GLY A 76 13.26 1.25 -1.52
C GLY A 76 13.17 0.07 -2.48
N ASN A 77 11.96 -0.39 -2.81
CA ASN A 77 11.71 -1.55 -3.67
C ASN A 77 12.49 -2.82 -3.27
N HIS A 78 12.64 -3.04 -1.97
CA HIS A 78 13.35 -4.19 -1.42
C HIS A 78 12.54 -5.48 -1.61
N THR A 79 13.22 -6.56 -2.00
CA THR A 79 12.62 -7.89 -2.21
C THR A 79 12.66 -8.78 -0.96
N ASP A 80 13.28 -8.31 0.12
CA ASP A 80 13.43 -9.00 1.40
C ASP A 80 12.27 -8.75 2.39
N GLY A 81 11.24 -8.03 1.93
CA GLY A 81 10.05 -7.70 2.70
C GLY A 81 10.13 -6.43 3.54
N ARG A 82 11.12 -5.57 3.25
CA ARG A 82 11.17 -4.19 3.76
C ARG A 82 10.29 -3.22 2.97
N SER A 83 9.90 -3.56 1.74
CA SER A 83 9.07 -2.72 0.89
C SER A 83 7.71 -3.33 0.60
N HIS A 84 6.66 -2.55 0.81
CA HIS A 84 5.30 -2.93 0.49
C HIS A 84 4.45 -1.71 0.13
N ALA A 85 3.47 -1.91 -0.75
CA ALA A 85 2.49 -0.92 -1.16
C ALA A 85 1.09 -1.53 -1.13
N ALA A 86 0.10 -0.78 -0.65
CA ALA A 86 -1.27 -1.24 -0.52
C ALA A 86 -2.28 -0.12 -0.79
N ILE A 87 -3.55 -0.49 -0.95
CA ILE A 87 -4.65 0.49 -1.00
C ILE A 87 -5.34 0.51 0.37
N TYR A 88 -5.34 1.68 1.00
CA TYR A 88 -5.98 1.93 2.30
C TYR A 88 -7.51 1.82 2.20
N LEU A 89 -8.13 1.10 3.13
CA LEU A 89 -9.59 1.03 3.28
C LEU A 89 -10.10 1.68 4.57
N GLY A 90 -9.23 1.94 5.53
CA GLY A 90 -9.56 2.41 6.86
C GLY A 90 -8.52 1.96 7.88
N GLN A 91 -8.66 2.40 9.13
CA GLN A 91 -7.87 1.91 10.26
C GLN A 91 -8.71 1.95 11.54
N ASP A 92 -8.26 1.19 12.54
CA ASP A 92 -8.75 1.26 13.91
C ASP A 92 -7.56 1.11 14.87
N SER A 93 -7.82 0.98 16.17
CA SER A 93 -6.76 0.84 17.18
C SER A 93 -5.85 -0.38 16.96
N THR A 94 -6.29 -1.38 16.20
CA THR A 94 -5.52 -2.61 15.96
C THR A 94 -4.56 -2.49 14.79
N GLY A 95 -4.90 -1.72 13.75
CA GLY A 95 -4.12 -1.67 12.53
C GLY A 95 -4.83 -1.00 11.35
N ILE A 96 -4.17 -1.11 10.19
CA ILE A 96 -4.61 -0.57 8.92
C ILE A 96 -5.34 -1.67 8.15
N LYS A 97 -6.57 -1.39 7.70
CA LYS A 97 -7.32 -2.25 6.77
C LYS A 97 -6.91 -1.88 5.36
N VAL A 98 -6.43 -2.85 4.58
CA VAL A 98 -5.92 -2.62 3.23
C VAL A 98 -6.44 -3.63 2.23
N LEU A 99 -6.29 -3.32 0.95
CA LEU A 99 -6.20 -4.29 -0.12
C LEU A 99 -4.75 -4.38 -0.58
N ASP A 100 -4.24 -5.58 -0.69
CA ASP A 100 -2.91 -5.87 -1.23
C ASP A 100 -2.89 -7.22 -1.94
N GLN A 101 -1.81 -7.45 -2.70
CA GLN A 101 -1.48 -8.71 -3.34
C GLN A 101 0.04 -8.92 -3.24
N TRP A 102 0.48 -10.18 -3.35
CA TRP A 102 1.90 -10.51 -3.44
C TRP A 102 2.10 -11.88 -4.07
N MET A 103 3.31 -12.17 -4.53
CA MET A 103 3.68 -13.52 -4.94
C MET A 103 4.17 -14.31 -3.72
N ARG A 104 3.62 -15.51 -3.50
CA ARG A 104 4.02 -16.40 -2.41
C ARG A 104 4.70 -17.65 -2.96
N HIS A 105 5.61 -18.22 -2.17
CA HIS A 105 6.19 -19.53 -2.44
C HIS A 105 5.26 -20.63 -1.93
N ASP A 106 5.09 -21.68 -2.72
CA ASP A 106 4.28 -22.85 -2.41
C ASP A 106 4.95 -24.11 -2.96
N VAL A 107 4.32 -25.27 -2.76
CA VAL A 107 4.77 -26.53 -3.36
C VAL A 107 3.65 -27.15 -4.20
N ASP A 108 4.00 -27.69 -5.37
CA ASP A 108 3.06 -28.43 -6.19
C ASP A 108 2.75 -29.82 -5.59
N LYS A 109 1.85 -30.57 -6.23
CA LYS A 109 1.47 -31.93 -5.80
C LYS A 109 2.65 -32.92 -5.78
N LEU A 110 3.75 -32.59 -6.45
CA LEU A 110 4.97 -33.40 -6.54
C LEU A 110 6.07 -32.88 -5.59
N GLY A 111 5.76 -31.90 -4.73
CA GLY A 111 6.69 -31.31 -3.77
C GLY A 111 7.68 -30.32 -4.38
N ARG A 112 7.47 -29.86 -5.62
CA ARG A 112 8.37 -28.91 -6.28
C ARG A 112 8.03 -27.48 -5.88
N PRO A 113 9.03 -26.63 -5.59
CA PRO A 113 8.79 -25.22 -5.31
C PRO A 113 8.12 -24.54 -6.51
N ILE A 114 7.03 -23.84 -6.24
CA ILE A 114 6.32 -23.00 -7.20
C ILE A 114 6.08 -21.61 -6.60
N THR A 115 5.82 -20.64 -7.46
CA THR A 115 5.40 -19.30 -7.06
C THR A 115 3.96 -19.10 -7.51
N VAL A 116 3.08 -18.80 -6.57
CA VAL A 116 1.65 -18.58 -6.84
C VAL A 116 1.24 -17.18 -6.37
N PRO A 117 0.30 -16.52 -7.06
CA PRO A 117 -0.19 -15.23 -6.61
C PRO A 117 -1.08 -15.40 -5.38
N HIS A 118 -0.82 -14.60 -4.35
CA HIS A 118 -1.86 -14.19 -3.43
C HIS A 118 -2.61 -13.03 -4.09
N THR A 119 -3.79 -13.32 -4.63
CA THR A 119 -4.63 -12.34 -5.33
C THR A 119 -5.03 -11.18 -4.42
N VAL A 120 -5.44 -10.06 -5.01
CA VAL A 120 -5.92 -8.89 -4.27
C VAL A 120 -6.99 -9.32 -3.26
N SER A 121 -6.71 -9.13 -1.98
CA SER A 121 -7.58 -9.56 -0.88
C SER A 121 -7.49 -8.55 0.28
N PRO A 122 -8.54 -8.44 1.11
CA PRO A 122 -8.49 -7.63 2.31
C PRO A 122 -7.51 -8.21 3.33
N ARG A 123 -6.68 -7.34 3.92
CA ARG A 123 -5.74 -7.69 4.98
C ARG A 123 -5.70 -6.60 6.05
N THR A 124 -5.41 -7.00 7.29
CA THR A 124 -5.09 -6.06 8.37
C THR A 124 -3.59 -6.04 8.59
N ILE A 125 -2.97 -4.86 8.45
CA ILE A 125 -1.59 -4.61 8.83
C ILE A 125 -1.58 -4.08 10.25
N PHE A 126 -1.17 -4.92 11.19
CA PHE A 126 -1.26 -4.62 12.63
C PHE A 126 -0.27 -3.53 13.06
N PHE A 127 -0.68 -2.68 14.00
CA PHE A 127 0.20 -1.70 14.65
C PHE A 127 1.09 -2.34 15.71
N ARG A 128 1.91 -3.31 15.31
CA ARG A 128 2.84 -4.02 16.20
C ARG A 128 4.19 -4.23 15.53
N SER A 129 5.21 -4.41 16.35
CA SER A 129 6.51 -4.88 15.86
C SER A 129 6.33 -6.23 15.17
N SER A 130 6.93 -6.37 13.99
CA SER A 130 6.90 -7.57 13.17
C SER A 130 8.31 -7.83 12.64
N PRO A 131 8.75 -9.09 12.55
CA PRO A 131 10.04 -9.42 11.94
C PRO A 131 10.18 -8.89 10.51
N ARG A 132 9.07 -8.80 9.78
CA ARG A 132 9.02 -8.18 8.46
C ARG A 132 8.39 -6.79 8.54
N ALA A 133 9.11 -5.79 8.05
CA ALA A 133 8.69 -4.38 8.12
C ALA A 133 7.40 -4.12 7.33
N GLU A 134 7.15 -4.86 6.24
CA GLU A 134 5.89 -4.83 5.49
C GLU A 134 4.65 -5.17 6.33
N ASN A 135 4.79 -5.93 7.42
CA ASN A 135 3.66 -6.30 8.28
C ASN A 135 3.56 -5.40 9.54
N ASN A 136 4.39 -4.36 9.62
CA ASN A 136 4.38 -3.40 10.71
C ASN A 136 3.64 -2.13 10.28
N GLY A 137 2.39 -1.98 10.74
CA GLY A 137 1.53 -0.85 10.39
C GLY A 137 2.04 0.51 10.87
N VAL A 138 3.08 0.56 11.72
CA VAL A 138 3.65 1.84 12.18
C VAL A 138 4.53 2.52 11.12
N ASN A 139 4.93 1.81 10.06
CA ASN A 139 5.83 2.32 9.02
C ASN A 139 5.14 2.50 7.65
N TYR A 140 3.87 2.91 7.67
CA TYR A 140 3.09 3.16 6.46
C TYR A 140 2.78 4.65 6.31
N TYR A 141 2.99 5.15 5.09
CA TYR A 141 2.78 6.54 4.73
C TYR A 141 1.94 6.63 3.46
N VAL A 142 1.21 7.73 3.30
CA VAL A 142 0.57 8.10 2.04
C VAL A 142 1.65 8.27 0.96
N VAL A 143 1.35 7.80 -0.25
CA VAL A 143 2.22 8.00 -1.41
C VAL A 143 1.86 9.32 -2.10
N GLU A 144 2.88 10.15 -2.34
CA GLU A 144 2.84 11.41 -3.09
C GLU A 144 3.74 11.37 -4.33
#